data_AF-A0AAV3SW50-F1
#
_entry.id   AF-A0AAV3SW50-F1
#
_cell.length_a   1.000
_cell.length_b   1.000
_cell.length_c   1.000
_cell.angle_alpha   90.00
_cell.angle_beta   90.00
_cell.angle_gamma   90.00
#
_symmetry.space_group_name_H-M   'P 1'
#
loop_
_entity.id
_entity.type
_entity.pdbx_description
1 polymer ?
#
loop_
_entity_poly.entity_id
_entity_poly.type
_entity_poly.pdbx_seq_one_letter_code
_entity_poly.pdbx_strand_id
1 'polypeptide(L)'
;MTGEFLTEGLRSDRYLKALQLISQFEDEIEARLRVFDQEMVDEQPALFDPETDMSVKTNQNSGSALAIHRINHEMEGPKAPANHRQRLNVHLYWMSPTDYDRTDVDGALRAFGYKIKGADEAVDQAVVDRTREGDWSLSTAGNPFDSNTVFYKHVGSVDELEAAQAELVDHFATFGGRYSGN
;
A
#
# COMPACT_ATOMS: atom_id res chain seq x y z
N MET A 1 -21.29 -0.03 -27.31
CA MET A 1 -22.27 -0.30 -26.23
C MET A 1 -23.59 -0.67 -26.88
N THR A 2 -24.18 -1.82 -26.53
CA THR A 2 -25.45 -2.28 -27.12
C THR A 2 -26.64 -1.72 -26.30
N GLY A 3 -27.82 -1.58 -26.92
CA GLY A 3 -29.04 -1.17 -26.20
C GLY A 3 -29.45 -2.15 -25.10
N GLU A 4 -29.04 -3.42 -25.23
CA GLU A 4 -29.19 -4.46 -24.21
C GLU A 4 -28.39 -4.13 -22.94
N PHE A 5 -27.12 -3.73 -23.06
CA PHE A 5 -26.30 -3.35 -21.90
C PHE A 5 -26.90 -2.18 -21.13
N LEU A 6 -27.36 -1.14 -21.84
CA LEU A 6 -28.01 0.02 -21.21
C LEU A 6 -29.33 -0.37 -20.52
N THR A 7 -30.15 -1.20 -21.17
CA THR A 7 -31.42 -1.67 -20.61
C THR A 7 -31.20 -2.48 -19.34
N GLU A 8 -30.23 -3.38 -19.34
CA GLU A 8 -29.90 -4.18 -18.18
C GLU A 8 -29.28 -3.35 -17.05
N GLY A 9 -28.49 -2.31 -17.34
CA GLY A 9 -28.00 -1.38 -16.33
C GLY A 9 -29.11 -0.60 -15.62
N LEU A 10 -30.17 -0.23 -16.35
CA LEU A 10 -31.33 0.50 -15.82
C LEU A 10 -32.32 -0.39 -15.04
N ARG A 11 -32.34 -1.70 -15.32
CA ARG A 11 -33.28 -2.64 -14.69
C ARG A 11 -32.81 -3.06 -13.31
N SER A 12 -33.79 -3.31 -12.43
CA SER A 12 -33.58 -3.93 -11.10
C SER A 12 -32.50 -3.24 -10.27
N ASP A 13 -32.32 -1.93 -10.48
CA ASP A 13 -31.31 -1.08 -9.86
C ASP A 13 -29.89 -1.61 -10.03
N ARG A 14 -29.59 -2.36 -11.11
CA ARG A 14 -28.27 -2.99 -11.30
C ARG A 14 -27.13 -1.99 -11.28
N TYR A 15 -27.32 -0.82 -11.89
CA TYR A 15 -26.34 0.26 -11.81
C TYR A 15 -26.10 0.72 -10.36
N LEU A 16 -27.17 1.00 -9.59
CA LEU A 16 -27.05 1.43 -8.19
C LEU A 16 -26.42 0.35 -7.31
N LYS A 17 -26.78 -0.93 -7.52
CA LYS A 17 -26.18 -2.06 -6.81
C LYS A 17 -24.70 -2.21 -7.11
N ALA A 18 -24.29 -1.99 -8.37
CA ALA A 18 -22.87 -2.00 -8.73
C ALA A 18 -22.11 -0.89 -8.00
N LEU A 19 -22.67 0.34 -7.93
CA LEU A 19 -22.07 1.43 -7.16
C LEU A 19 -21.97 1.08 -5.66
N GLN A 20 -23.01 0.46 -5.09
CA GLN A 20 -23.00 0.09 -3.68
C GLN A 20 -21.99 -1.01 -3.37
N LEU A 21 -21.85 -2.01 -4.26
CA LEU A 21 -20.84 -3.06 -4.11
C LEU A 21 -19.42 -2.49 -4.18
N ILE A 22 -19.17 -1.53 -5.08
CA ILE A 22 -17.89 -0.83 -5.14
C ILE A 22 -17.64 -0.08 -3.82
N SER A 23 -18.59 0.72 -3.36
CA SER A 23 -18.46 1.46 -2.09
C SER A 23 -18.16 0.54 -0.91
N GLN A 24 -18.88 -0.57 -0.77
CA GLN A 24 -18.66 -1.54 0.32
C GLN A 24 -17.26 -2.16 0.25
N PHE A 25 -16.80 -2.52 -0.95
CA PHE A 25 -15.48 -3.06 -1.16
C PHE A 25 -14.38 -2.03 -0.80
N GLU A 26 -14.55 -0.77 -1.21
CA GLU A 26 -13.62 0.32 -0.89
C GLU A 26 -13.55 0.61 0.61
N ASP A 27 -14.70 0.60 1.30
CA ASP A 27 -14.80 0.78 2.76
C ASP A 27 -14.08 -0.36 3.51
N GLU A 28 -14.24 -1.61 3.07
CA GLU A 28 -13.55 -2.76 3.66
C GLU A 28 -12.03 -2.70 3.47
N ILE A 29 -11.56 -2.27 2.28
CA ILE A 29 -10.13 -2.06 2.04
C ILE A 29 -9.59 -0.93 2.91
N GLU A 30 -10.29 0.19 3.03
CA GLU A 30 -9.86 1.29 3.90
C GLU A 30 -9.75 0.82 5.36
N ALA A 31 -10.77 0.13 5.87
CA ALA A 31 -10.75 -0.41 7.23
C ALA A 31 -9.55 -1.34 7.44
N ARG A 32 -9.24 -2.19 6.45
CA ARG A 32 -8.08 -3.07 6.50
C ARG A 32 -6.75 -2.31 6.49
N LEU A 33 -6.62 -1.30 5.64
CA LEU A 33 -5.41 -0.47 5.59
C LEU A 33 -5.22 0.33 6.88
N ARG A 34 -6.29 0.73 7.57
CA ARG A 34 -6.19 1.37 8.90
C ARG A 34 -5.64 0.43 9.96
N VAL A 35 -6.09 -0.83 9.96
CA VAL A 35 -5.54 -1.86 10.87
C VAL A 35 -4.05 -2.09 10.56
N PHE A 36 -3.72 -2.26 9.28
CA PHE A 36 -2.32 -2.44 8.86
C PHE A 36 -1.44 -1.24 9.23
N ASP A 37 -1.89 0.00 8.99
CA ASP A 37 -1.17 1.20 9.39
C ASP A 37 -0.90 1.24 10.90
N GLN A 38 -1.94 0.97 11.71
CA GLN A 38 -1.81 0.98 13.15
C GLN A 38 -0.81 -0.08 13.66
N GLU A 39 -0.86 -1.31 13.12
CA GLU A 39 0.10 -2.36 13.49
C GLU A 39 1.54 -1.95 13.14
N MET A 40 1.75 -1.28 12.01
CA MET A 40 3.07 -0.77 11.63
C MET A 40 3.55 0.34 12.59
N VAL A 41 2.65 1.23 13.00
CA VAL A 41 2.94 2.28 13.98
C VAL A 41 3.30 1.69 15.34
N ASP A 42 2.58 0.66 15.78
CA ASP A 42 2.80 0.01 17.08
C ASP A 42 4.19 -0.66 17.19
N GLU A 43 4.76 -1.10 16.07
CA GLU A 43 6.12 -1.67 16.02
C GLU A 43 7.24 -0.60 16.06
N GLN A 44 6.94 0.64 15.64
CA GLN A 44 7.92 1.74 15.61
C GLN A 44 7.32 3.05 16.15
N PRO A 45 6.77 3.07 17.38
CA PRO A 45 5.93 4.17 17.86
C PRO A 45 6.71 5.49 17.97
N ALA A 46 8.03 5.42 18.16
CA ALA A 46 8.87 6.62 18.25
C ALA A 46 9.04 7.36 16.90
N LEU A 47 8.64 6.75 15.78
CA LEU A 47 8.65 7.42 14.46
C LEU A 47 7.38 8.23 14.20
N PHE A 48 6.34 8.04 14.99
CA PHE A 48 5.02 8.64 14.77
C PHE A 48 4.61 9.51 15.95
N ASP A 49 3.84 10.55 15.68
CA ASP A 49 3.17 11.34 16.71
C ASP A 49 1.71 10.84 16.78
N PRO A 50 1.21 10.41 17.95
CA PRO A 50 -0.17 9.96 18.10
C PRO A 50 -1.23 11.04 17.76
N GLU A 51 -0.83 12.31 17.65
CA GLU A 51 -1.71 13.41 17.25
C GLU A 51 -1.73 13.67 15.73
N THR A 52 -0.89 13.00 14.94
CA THR A 52 -0.87 13.22 13.49
C THR A 52 -2.05 12.53 12.80
N ASP A 53 -2.78 13.30 11.98
CA ASP A 53 -3.86 12.79 11.14
C ASP A 53 -3.37 11.90 9.99
N MET A 54 -4.01 10.74 9.82
CA MET A 54 -3.87 9.88 8.65
C MET A 54 -4.62 10.44 7.44
N SER A 55 -3.97 10.47 6.28
CA SER A 55 -4.63 10.82 5.01
C SER A 55 -4.98 9.57 4.18
N VAL A 56 -6.26 9.32 3.98
CA VAL A 56 -6.74 8.24 3.11
C VAL A 56 -6.93 8.73 1.68
N LYS A 57 -6.51 7.92 0.69
CA LYS A 57 -6.74 8.20 -0.71
C LYS A 57 -7.12 6.95 -1.50
N THR A 58 -8.27 7.03 -2.14
CA THR A 58 -8.76 6.08 -3.14
C THR A 58 -8.78 6.75 -4.51
N ASN A 59 -8.26 6.09 -5.55
CA ASN A 59 -8.41 6.56 -6.92
C ASN A 59 -8.51 5.37 -7.89
N GLN A 60 -9.65 5.28 -8.57
CA GLN A 60 -9.97 4.22 -9.55
C GLN A 60 -9.39 4.46 -10.95
N ASN A 61 -8.69 5.58 -11.18
CA ASN A 61 -8.00 5.88 -12.43
C ASN A 61 -6.81 6.79 -12.17
N SER A 62 -5.67 6.21 -11.81
CA SER A 62 -4.43 6.97 -11.67
C SER A 62 -3.62 6.79 -12.94
N GLY A 63 -3.00 7.86 -13.46
CA GLY A 63 -2.28 7.79 -14.74
C GLY A 63 -1.15 6.75 -14.78
N SER A 64 -0.72 6.24 -13.63
CA SER A 64 0.37 5.26 -13.45
C SER A 64 -0.04 3.98 -12.72
N ALA A 65 -1.30 3.81 -12.33
CA ALA A 65 -1.84 2.56 -11.76
C ALA A 65 -3.33 2.43 -12.08
N LEU A 66 -3.79 1.19 -12.31
CA LEU A 66 -5.18 0.89 -12.65
C LEU A 66 -6.14 1.38 -11.56
N ALA A 67 -5.80 1.12 -10.30
CA ALA A 67 -6.50 1.66 -9.14
C ALA A 67 -5.55 1.72 -7.93
N ILE A 68 -5.80 2.63 -7.01
CA ILE A 68 -5.03 2.75 -5.76
C ILE A 68 -5.95 2.91 -4.57
N HIS A 69 -5.63 2.21 -3.49
CA HIS A 69 -6.08 2.49 -2.14
C HIS A 69 -4.86 2.64 -1.25
N ARG A 70 -4.79 3.73 -0.49
CA ARG A 70 -3.64 3.97 0.39
C ARG A 70 -3.96 4.88 1.55
N ILE A 71 -3.18 4.73 2.60
CA ILE A 71 -3.06 5.68 3.70
C ILE A 71 -1.66 6.30 3.61
N ASN A 72 -1.53 7.59 3.93
CA ASN A 72 -0.23 8.17 4.28
C ASN A 72 -0.34 8.70 5.70
N HIS A 73 0.59 8.25 6.54
CA HIS A 73 0.76 8.65 7.93
C HIS A 73 2.09 9.40 8.03
N GLU A 74 2.07 10.66 8.45
CA GLU A 74 3.31 11.44 8.61
C GLU A 74 4.18 10.83 9.72
N MET A 75 5.49 10.78 9.48
CA MET A 75 6.46 10.37 10.48
C MET A 75 6.93 11.62 11.20
N GLU A 76 6.25 11.99 12.29
CA GLU A 76 6.51 13.21 13.08
C GLU A 76 6.90 12.92 14.53
N GLY A 77 7.13 11.64 14.87
CA GLY A 77 7.53 11.23 16.21
C GLY A 77 8.92 11.70 16.65
N PRO A 78 9.30 11.50 17.92
CA PRO A 78 10.56 11.99 18.48
C PRO A 78 11.84 11.40 17.84
N LYS A 79 11.74 10.26 17.16
CA LYS A 79 12.83 9.66 16.39
C LYS A 79 12.63 9.82 14.87
N ALA A 80 11.57 10.48 14.44
CA ALA A 80 11.37 10.75 13.04
C ALA A 80 12.52 11.59 12.46
N PRO A 81 12.81 11.46 11.16
CA PRO A 81 13.80 12.29 10.50
C PRO A 81 13.38 13.76 10.53
N ALA A 82 14.36 14.65 10.68
CA ALA A 82 14.14 16.11 10.74
C ALA A 82 13.45 16.68 9.47
N ASN A 83 13.39 15.89 8.39
CA ASN A 83 12.60 16.21 7.21
C ASN A 83 11.15 15.77 7.42
N HIS A 84 10.27 16.73 7.77
CA HIS A 84 8.81 16.58 7.91
C HIS A 84 8.07 16.23 6.60
N ARG A 85 8.72 15.56 5.66
CA ARG A 85 8.13 15.06 4.41
C ARG A 85 8.05 13.54 4.37
N GLN A 86 8.60 12.86 5.39
CA GLN A 86 8.56 11.41 5.44
C GLN A 86 7.22 10.89 5.90
N ARG A 87 6.68 9.92 5.15
CA ARG A 87 5.38 9.33 5.42
C ARG A 87 5.45 7.83 5.27
N LEU A 88 4.91 7.11 6.25
CA LEU A 88 4.54 5.72 6.04
C LEU A 88 3.37 5.69 5.05
N ASN A 89 3.53 4.95 3.97
CA ASN A 89 2.50 4.75 2.96
C ASN A 89 2.13 3.27 2.86
N VAL A 90 1.11 2.85 3.62
CA VAL A 90 0.49 1.53 3.43
C VAL A 90 -0.52 1.58 2.28
N HIS A 91 -0.58 0.52 1.49
CA HIS A 91 -1.37 0.52 0.26
C HIS A 91 -1.81 -0.85 -0.23
N LEU A 92 -2.87 -0.81 -1.03
CA LEU A 92 -3.23 -1.82 -2.02
C LEU A 92 -3.31 -1.16 -3.39
N TYR A 93 -2.38 -1.51 -4.27
CA TYR A 93 -2.30 -0.97 -5.63
C TYR A 93 -2.66 -2.04 -6.66
N TRP A 94 -3.48 -1.66 -7.64
CA TRP A 94 -3.68 -2.42 -8.86
C TRP A 94 -2.76 -1.86 -9.93
N MET A 95 -1.68 -2.58 -10.21
CA MET A 95 -0.63 -2.21 -11.15
C MET A 95 -0.69 -3.08 -12.40
N SER A 96 -0.10 -2.59 -13.50
CA SER A 96 0.37 -3.51 -14.53
C SER A 96 1.51 -4.35 -13.94
N PRO A 97 1.52 -5.69 -14.10
CA PRO A 97 2.65 -6.52 -13.64
C PRO A 97 4.01 -6.03 -14.16
N THR A 98 4.04 -5.54 -15.40
CA THR A 98 5.26 -5.02 -16.04
C THR A 98 5.85 -3.81 -15.35
N ASP A 99 5.03 -2.96 -14.73
CA ASP A 99 5.53 -1.76 -14.03
C ASP A 99 6.31 -2.14 -12.76
N TYR A 100 6.12 -3.37 -12.28
CA TYR A 100 6.76 -3.94 -11.09
C TYR A 100 7.69 -5.10 -11.47
N ASP A 101 8.08 -5.20 -12.76
CA ASP A 101 8.94 -6.25 -13.33
C ASP A 101 8.45 -7.68 -13.07
N ARG A 102 7.12 -7.88 -13.01
CA ARG A 102 6.48 -9.18 -12.82
C ARG A 102 6.04 -9.78 -14.15
N THR A 103 6.38 -11.05 -14.35
CA THR A 103 6.00 -11.85 -15.54
C THR A 103 5.16 -13.07 -15.19
N ASP A 104 5.00 -13.34 -13.89
CA ASP A 104 4.31 -14.49 -13.31
C ASP A 104 2.85 -14.21 -12.92
N VAL A 105 2.37 -12.99 -13.18
CA VAL A 105 1.01 -12.56 -12.81
C VAL A 105 0.20 -12.26 -14.06
N ASP A 106 -0.88 -13.00 -14.24
CA ASP A 106 -1.90 -12.72 -15.26
C ASP A 106 -2.88 -11.65 -14.77
N GLY A 107 -3.17 -10.67 -15.62
CA GLY A 107 -4.10 -9.57 -15.30
C GLY A 107 -3.47 -8.49 -14.42
N ALA A 108 -4.27 -7.88 -13.54
CA ALA A 108 -3.78 -6.81 -12.66
C ALA A 108 -2.96 -7.38 -11.50
N LEU A 109 -1.77 -6.82 -11.28
CA LEU A 109 -1.00 -7.05 -10.06
C LEU A 109 -1.67 -6.30 -8.91
N ARG A 110 -2.13 -7.04 -7.91
CA ARG A 110 -2.67 -6.52 -6.64
C ARG A 110 -1.55 -6.47 -5.62
N ALA A 111 -0.83 -5.37 -5.59
CA ALA A 111 0.32 -5.15 -4.70
C ALA A 111 -0.16 -4.60 -3.37
N PHE A 112 -0.24 -5.47 -2.35
CA PHE A 112 -0.48 -5.08 -0.96
C PHE A 112 0.87 -4.88 -0.28
N GLY A 113 1.11 -3.70 0.30
CA GLY A 113 2.46 -3.34 0.70
C GLY A 113 2.57 -2.02 1.43
N TYR A 114 3.82 -1.66 1.73
CA TYR A 114 4.16 -0.36 2.27
C TYR A 114 5.39 0.24 1.57
N LYS A 115 5.60 1.54 1.81
CA LYS A 115 6.84 2.23 1.53
C LYS A 115 6.99 3.45 2.43
N ILE A 116 8.20 3.98 2.54
CA ILE A 116 8.46 5.25 3.21
C ILE A 116 8.66 6.34 2.17
N LYS A 117 7.64 7.17 1.97
CA LYS A 117 7.73 8.30 1.03
C LYS A 117 8.68 9.34 1.57
N GLY A 118 9.50 9.91 0.69
CA GLY A 118 10.49 10.93 1.06
C GLY A 118 11.67 10.37 1.84
N ALA A 119 11.82 9.05 1.94
CA ALA A 119 13.03 8.43 2.47
C ALA A 119 14.23 8.71 1.55
N ASP A 120 15.41 8.71 2.16
CA ASP A 120 16.68 8.73 1.43
C ASP A 120 16.83 7.42 0.63
N GLU A 121 17.15 7.54 -0.66
CA GLU A 121 17.33 6.39 -1.56
C GLU A 121 18.40 5.42 -1.07
N ALA A 122 19.45 5.90 -0.40
CA ALA A 122 20.47 5.04 0.19
C ALA A 122 19.93 4.23 1.38
N VAL A 123 18.98 4.78 2.15
CA VAL A 123 18.30 4.03 3.22
C VAL A 123 17.39 2.97 2.61
N ASP A 124 16.59 3.32 1.61
CA ASP A 124 15.75 2.36 0.89
C ASP A 124 16.58 1.23 0.29
N GLN A 125 17.68 1.54 -0.41
CA GLN A 125 18.55 0.52 -1.00
C GLN A 125 19.17 -0.40 0.05
N ALA A 126 19.60 0.14 1.19
CA ALA A 126 20.16 -0.66 2.28
C ALA A 126 19.11 -1.60 2.91
N VAL A 127 17.84 -1.19 2.99
CA VAL A 127 16.74 -2.07 3.41
C VAL A 127 16.50 -3.15 2.35
N VAL A 128 16.40 -2.78 1.07
CA VAL A 128 16.24 -3.73 -0.04
C VAL A 128 17.31 -4.81 -0.06
N ASP A 129 18.58 -4.43 0.08
CA ASP A 129 19.69 -5.37 0.09
C ASP A 129 19.55 -6.37 1.25
N ARG A 130 19.17 -5.89 2.45
CA ARG A 130 18.91 -6.75 3.61
C ARG A 130 17.67 -7.61 3.47
N THR A 131 16.62 -7.12 2.83
CA THR A 131 15.43 -7.91 2.50
C THR A 131 15.81 -9.09 1.61
N ARG A 132 16.67 -8.85 0.60
CA ARG A 132 17.14 -9.89 -0.34
C ARG A 132 18.14 -10.87 0.26
N GLU A 133 18.98 -10.40 1.20
CA GLU A 133 19.91 -11.26 1.94
C GLU A 133 19.20 -12.10 3.01
N GLY A 134 18.07 -11.61 3.54
CA GLY A 134 17.24 -12.31 4.51
C GLY A 134 16.28 -13.31 3.88
N ASP A 135 15.58 -14.06 4.73
CA ASP A 135 14.55 -15.04 4.34
C ASP A 135 13.17 -14.37 4.27
N TRP A 136 13.09 -13.23 3.57
CA TRP A 136 11.84 -12.52 3.36
C TRP A 136 11.23 -12.93 2.02
N SER A 137 9.94 -13.22 2.02
CA SER A 137 9.19 -13.55 0.79
C SER A 137 8.56 -12.32 0.12
N LEU A 138 8.93 -11.13 0.60
CA LEU A 138 8.48 -9.85 0.06
C LEU A 138 9.13 -9.55 -1.30
N SER A 139 8.33 -8.99 -2.21
CA SER A 139 8.83 -8.41 -3.44
C SER A 139 9.19 -6.93 -3.24
N THR A 140 10.20 -6.47 -3.95
CA THR A 140 10.59 -5.05 -3.99
C THR A 140 10.41 -4.51 -5.41
N ALA A 141 9.80 -3.34 -5.57
CA ALA A 141 9.72 -2.68 -6.86
C ALA A 141 10.01 -1.18 -6.74
N GLY A 142 10.62 -0.61 -7.78
CA GLY A 142 10.63 0.84 -7.95
C GLY A 142 9.19 1.34 -8.08
N ASN A 143 8.91 2.51 -7.50
CA ASN A 143 7.57 3.06 -7.53
C ASN A 143 7.40 4.03 -8.72
N PRO A 144 6.32 3.94 -9.51
CA PRO A 144 6.13 4.84 -10.64
C PRO A 144 5.72 6.27 -10.25
N PHE A 145 5.43 6.54 -8.97
CA PHE A 145 4.97 7.84 -8.49
C PHE A 145 6.03 8.69 -7.78
N ASP A 146 7.14 8.09 -7.32
CA ASP A 146 8.22 8.71 -6.54
C ASP A 146 9.44 7.77 -6.53
N SER A 147 10.60 8.24 -6.06
CA SER A 147 11.84 7.44 -6.08
C SER A 147 11.93 6.37 -5.00
N ASN A 148 10.93 6.24 -4.12
CA ASN A 148 10.99 5.33 -2.99
C ASN A 148 10.59 3.89 -3.36
N THR A 149 11.21 2.92 -2.71
CA THR A 149 10.97 1.49 -3.00
C THR A 149 9.69 1.00 -2.33
N VAL A 150 8.90 0.20 -3.07
CA VAL A 150 7.72 -0.50 -2.56
C VAL A 150 8.11 -1.90 -2.09
N PHE A 151 7.75 -2.24 -0.86
CA PHE A 151 7.80 -3.60 -0.31
C PHE A 151 6.39 -4.17 -0.31
N TYR A 152 6.17 -5.30 -1.00
CA TYR A 152 4.81 -5.79 -1.23
C TYR A 152 4.72 -7.30 -1.41
N LYS A 153 3.49 -7.81 -1.30
CA LYS A 153 3.08 -9.10 -1.85
C LYS A 153 1.96 -8.95 -2.85
N HIS A 154 1.94 -9.89 -3.79
CA HIS A 154 0.77 -10.06 -4.64
C HIS A 154 -0.33 -10.82 -3.88
N VAL A 155 -1.56 -10.30 -3.87
CA VAL A 155 -2.69 -10.92 -3.15
C VAL A 155 -3.90 -11.14 -4.05
N GLY A 156 -4.65 -12.21 -3.80
CA GLY A 156 -5.89 -12.58 -4.48
C GLY A 156 -7.03 -12.98 -3.54
N SER A 157 -6.77 -13.09 -2.24
CA SER A 157 -7.76 -13.40 -1.20
C SER A 157 -7.51 -12.64 0.10
N VAL A 158 -8.48 -12.68 1.01
CA VAL A 158 -8.34 -12.08 2.36
C VAL A 158 -7.28 -12.81 3.17
N ASP A 159 -7.22 -14.14 3.10
CA ASP A 159 -6.19 -14.94 3.81
C ASP A 159 -4.77 -14.58 3.36
N GLU A 160 -4.57 -14.39 2.04
CA GLU A 160 -3.28 -13.94 1.50
C GLU A 160 -2.95 -12.49 1.92
N LEU A 161 -3.96 -11.63 2.04
CA LEU A 161 -3.78 -10.26 2.55
C LEU A 161 -3.36 -10.29 4.02
N GLU A 162 -3.98 -11.12 4.86
CA GLU A 162 -3.63 -11.28 6.28
C GLU A 162 -2.22 -11.82 6.46
N ALA A 163 -1.86 -12.87 5.70
CA ALA A 163 -0.52 -13.42 5.71
C ALA A 163 0.52 -12.39 5.23
N ALA A 164 0.20 -11.61 4.19
CA ALA A 164 1.07 -10.54 3.72
C ALA A 164 1.22 -9.42 4.75
N GLN A 165 0.13 -9.02 5.41
CA GLN A 165 0.14 -7.99 6.46
C GLN A 165 1.09 -8.37 7.59
N ALA A 166 0.95 -9.58 8.14
CA ALA A 166 1.79 -10.05 9.23
C ALA A 166 3.30 -9.99 8.88
N GLU A 167 3.67 -10.41 7.67
CA GLU A 167 5.08 -10.36 7.23
C GLU A 167 5.56 -8.93 6.95
N LEU A 168 4.71 -8.07 6.40
CA LEU A 168 5.05 -6.65 6.16
C LEU A 168 5.24 -5.90 7.48
N VAL A 169 4.42 -6.19 8.50
CA VAL A 169 4.55 -5.66 9.86
C VAL A 169 5.87 -6.13 10.49
N ASP A 170 6.18 -7.43 10.44
CA ASP A 170 7.44 -7.96 10.97
C ASP A 170 8.67 -7.39 10.24
N HIS A 171 8.57 -7.21 8.92
CA HIS A 171 9.60 -6.56 8.12
C HIS A 171 9.82 -5.10 8.56
N PHE A 172 8.75 -4.35 8.83
CA PHE A 172 8.86 -2.98 9.32
C PHE A 172 9.29 -2.90 10.79
N ALA A 173 8.92 -3.85 11.64
CA ALA A 173 9.48 -3.98 12.98
C ALA A 173 11.00 -4.15 12.91
N THR A 174 11.48 -4.97 11.97
CA THR A 174 12.91 -5.25 11.78
C THR A 174 13.68 -4.06 11.21
N PHE A 175 13.13 -3.37 10.20
CA PHE A 175 13.87 -2.37 9.43
C PHE A 175 13.39 -0.93 9.61
N GLY A 176 12.21 -0.69 10.18
CA GLY A 176 11.59 0.63 10.29
C GLY A 176 12.45 1.66 11.01
N GLY A 177 13.18 1.25 12.06
CA GLY A 177 14.14 2.11 12.76
C GLY A 177 15.27 2.68 11.87
N ARG A 178 15.54 2.09 10.69
CA ARG A 178 16.51 2.61 9.71
C ARG A 178 16.09 3.96 9.13
N TYR A 179 14.79 4.27 9.16
CA TYR A 179 14.24 5.53 8.67
C TYR A 179 14.23 6.64 9.74
N SER A 180 14.79 6.39 10.93
CA SER A 180 14.88 7.37 12.00
C SER A 180 15.90 8.49 11.72
N GLY A 181 15.75 9.64 12.38
CA GLY A 181 16.56 10.85 12.17
C GLY A 181 17.93 10.92 12.86
N ASN A 182 18.41 9.83 13.48
CA ASN A 182 19.66 9.78 14.25
C ASN A 182 20.57 8.64 13.83
#